data_AF-A0A7S2HB11-F1
#
_entry.id   AF-A0A7S2HB11-F1
#
_cell.length_a   1.000
_cell.length_b   1.000
_cell.length_c   1.000
_cell.angle_alpha   90.00
_cell.angle_beta   90.00
_cell.angle_gamma   90.00
#
_symmetry.space_group_name_H-M   'P 1'
#
loop_
_entity.id
_entity.type
_entity.pdbx_description
1 polymer ?
#
loop_
_entity_poly.entity_id
_entity_poly.type
_entity_poly.pdbx_seq_one_letter_code
_entity_poly.pdbx_strand_id
1 'polypeptide(L)'
;NPMWRQGMFVMPFMTRLGITDSWGGWSITGESVSNPGIWSFEGVALSHIILSGMCFLAAIWHWVYWDLELFRDPRTGEPALDLPKIFGIHLFLSGLLCFGFGAFHVTGLFGPGIWVSDAYGITGKVQPVAPAWGA
;
A
#
# COMPACT_ATOMS: atom_id res chain seq x y z
N ASN A 1 3.72 -25.70 9.02
CA ASN A 1 4.52 -25.48 7.79
C ASN A 1 4.35 -24.02 7.36
N PRO A 2 5.10 -23.04 7.91
CA PRO A 2 4.87 -21.61 7.68
C PRO A 2 5.20 -21.15 6.25
N MET A 3 4.70 -19.98 5.87
CA MET A 3 4.81 -19.39 4.53
C MET A 3 6.26 -19.36 3.97
N TRP A 4 7.26 -19.08 4.81
CA TRP A 4 8.66 -18.99 4.40
C TRP A 4 9.28 -20.35 4.06
N ARG A 5 8.71 -21.47 4.54
CA ARG A 5 9.11 -22.83 4.13
C ARG A 5 8.49 -23.26 2.81
N GLN A 6 7.51 -22.50 2.31
CA GLN A 6 6.74 -22.82 1.11
C GLN A 6 7.13 -21.94 -0.09
N GLY A 7 8.19 -21.13 0.02
CA GLY A 7 8.60 -20.22 -1.05
C GLY A 7 7.64 -19.05 -1.28
N MET A 8 6.82 -18.69 -0.28
CA MET A 8 5.91 -17.55 -0.39
C MET A 8 6.69 -16.23 -0.32
N PHE A 9 6.67 -15.46 -1.41
CA PHE A 9 7.40 -14.20 -1.49
C PHE A 9 6.57 -12.99 -1.05
N VAL A 10 5.35 -12.84 -1.58
CA VAL A 10 4.52 -11.64 -1.35
C VAL A 10 3.60 -11.72 -0.14
N MET A 11 3.23 -12.93 0.27
CA MET A 11 2.37 -13.16 1.44
C MET A 11 2.92 -12.55 2.75
N PRO A 12 4.23 -12.66 3.06
CA PRO A 12 4.80 -11.97 4.22
C PRO A 12 4.60 -10.44 4.20
N PHE A 13 4.66 -9.81 3.03
CA PHE A 13 4.51 -8.35 2.91
C PHE A 13 3.07 -7.90 3.16
N MET A 14 2.09 -8.67 2.66
CA MET A 14 0.67 -8.44 2.94
C MET A 14 0.37 -8.62 4.43
N THR A 15 0.84 -9.74 5.02
CA THR A 15 0.65 -10.06 6.45
C THR A 15 1.31 -9.03 7.37
N ARG A 16 2.48 -8.49 7.00
CA ARG A 16 3.16 -7.45 7.77
C ARG A 16 2.29 -6.20 8.00
N LEU A 17 1.38 -5.89 7.08
CA LEU A 17 0.57 -4.67 7.08
C LEU A 17 -0.91 -4.91 7.44
N GLY A 18 -1.26 -6.10 7.94
CA GLY A 18 -2.59 -6.36 8.49
C GLY A 18 -3.46 -7.33 7.70
N ILE A 19 -2.98 -7.88 6.58
CA ILE A 19 -3.75 -8.82 5.76
C ILE A 19 -3.43 -10.24 6.19
N THR A 20 -4.32 -10.84 7.00
CA THR A 20 -4.10 -12.17 7.60
C THR A 20 -5.05 -13.24 7.10
N ASP A 21 -6.19 -12.85 6.52
CA ASP A 21 -7.31 -13.74 6.29
C ASP A 21 -7.58 -13.97 4.80
N SER A 22 -8.18 -15.11 4.50
CA SER A 22 -8.58 -15.54 3.16
C SER A 22 -10.11 -15.68 3.07
N TRP A 23 -10.68 -15.39 1.90
CA TRP A 23 -12.07 -15.75 1.56
C TRP A 23 -12.36 -17.25 1.64
N GLY A 24 -11.32 -18.09 1.67
CA GLY A 24 -11.42 -19.53 1.96
C GLY A 24 -11.67 -19.86 3.43
N GLY A 25 -11.83 -18.87 4.32
CA GLY A 25 -12.23 -19.08 5.71
C GLY A 25 -11.09 -19.44 6.67
N TRP A 26 -9.84 -19.17 6.30
CA TRP A 26 -8.66 -19.40 7.14
C TRP A 26 -7.86 -18.11 7.37
N SER A 27 -7.16 -18.04 8.50
CA SER A 27 -6.19 -17.00 8.83
C SER A 27 -4.77 -17.55 8.87
N ILE A 28 -3.78 -16.69 8.64
CA ILE A 28 -2.37 -17.05 8.62
C ILE A 28 -1.84 -17.60 9.95
N THR A 29 -2.50 -17.25 11.06
CA THR A 29 -2.22 -17.77 12.41
C THR A 29 -2.88 -19.13 12.69
N GLY A 30 -3.64 -19.68 11.74
CA GLY A 30 -4.30 -20.98 11.85
C GLY A 30 -5.74 -20.93 12.36
N GLU A 31 -6.31 -19.74 12.53
CA GLU A 31 -7.70 -19.56 12.95
C GLU A 31 -8.68 -19.79 11.80
N SER A 32 -9.91 -20.21 12.14
CA SER A 32 -11.04 -20.24 11.20
C SER A 32 -11.77 -18.91 11.20
N VAL A 33 -12.02 -18.35 10.02
CA VAL A 33 -12.62 -17.03 9.85
C VAL A 33 -13.94 -17.17 9.11
N SER A 34 -15.03 -16.67 9.70
CA SER A 34 -16.36 -16.72 9.09
C SER A 34 -16.62 -15.57 8.11
N ASN A 35 -15.99 -14.40 8.34
CA ASN A 35 -16.11 -13.24 7.47
C ASN A 35 -14.80 -12.43 7.48
N PRO A 36 -13.90 -12.68 6.52
CA PRO A 36 -12.62 -11.95 6.39
C PRO A 36 -12.79 -10.53 5.78
N GLY A 37 -14.01 -10.12 5.43
CA GLY A 37 -14.28 -8.84 4.80
C GLY A 37 -13.72 -8.72 3.37
N ILE A 38 -13.61 -7.48 2.89
CA ILE A 38 -13.16 -7.17 1.52
C ILE A 38 -11.63 -7.29 1.40
N TRP A 39 -10.88 -6.90 2.43
CA TRP A 39 -9.42 -6.84 2.42
C TRP A 39 -8.76 -8.16 2.86
N SER A 40 -9.10 -9.25 2.17
CA SER A 40 -8.39 -10.53 2.27
C SER A 40 -7.16 -10.57 1.35
N PHE A 41 -6.38 -11.65 1.38
CA PHE A 41 -5.31 -11.87 0.39
C PHE A 41 -5.84 -11.79 -1.06
N GLU A 42 -7.01 -12.38 -1.32
CA GLU A 42 -7.66 -12.36 -2.63
C GLU A 42 -8.15 -10.96 -2.99
N GLY A 43 -8.73 -10.23 -2.04
CA GLY A 43 -9.16 -8.85 -2.24
C GLY A 43 -8.02 -7.91 -2.60
N VAL A 44 -6.87 -8.05 -1.94
CA VAL A 44 -5.65 -7.30 -2.28
C VAL A 44 -5.16 -7.66 -3.68
N ALA A 45 -5.13 -8.95 -4.05
CA ALA A 45 -4.74 -9.37 -5.38
C ALA A 45 -5.67 -8.79 -6.46
N LEU A 46 -6.99 -8.90 -6.27
CA LEU A 46 -7.99 -8.36 -7.19
C LEU A 46 -7.87 -6.84 -7.35
N SER A 47 -7.66 -6.12 -6.26
CA SER A 47 -7.48 -4.66 -6.27
C SER A 47 -6.29 -4.24 -7.15
N HIS A 48 -5.18 -4.97 -7.08
CA HIS A 48 -3.99 -4.69 -7.90
C HIS A 48 -4.21 -5.01 -9.38
N ILE A 49 -4.97 -6.06 -9.72
CA ILE A 49 -5.34 -6.35 -11.11
C ILE A 49 -6.21 -5.25 -11.69
N ILE A 50 -7.22 -4.79 -10.94
CA ILE A 50 -8.08 -3.68 -11.36
C ILE A 50 -7.26 -2.40 -11.53
N LEU A 51 -6.41 -2.06 -10.56
CA LEU A 51 -5.52 -0.90 -10.64
C LEU A 51 -4.62 -0.98 -11.88
N SER A 52 -4.03 -2.15 -12.17
CA SER A 52 -3.21 -2.36 -13.36
C SER A 52 -3.99 -2.11 -14.66
N GLY A 53 -5.23 -2.58 -14.75
CA GLY A 53 -6.10 -2.34 -15.90
C GLY A 53 -6.44 -0.85 -16.08
N MET A 54 -6.74 -0.16 -14.99
CA MET A 54 -7.01 1.29 -15.02
C MET A 54 -5.78 2.10 -15.45
N CYS A 55 -4.61 1.80 -14.89
CA CYS A 55 -3.35 2.43 -15.28
C CYS A 55 -3.00 2.15 -16.75
N PHE A 56 -3.28 0.95 -17.25
CA PHE A 56 -3.06 0.61 -18.66
C PHE A 56 -3.93 1.46 -19.60
N LEU A 57 -5.23 1.61 -19.30
CA LEU A 57 -6.13 2.46 -20.08
C LEU A 57 -5.70 3.94 -20.03
N ALA A 58 -5.28 4.43 -18.85
CA ALA A 58 -4.75 5.78 -18.71
C ALA A 58 -3.47 6.00 -19.52
N ALA A 59 -2.58 5.00 -19.59
CA ALA A 59 -1.37 5.07 -20.39
C ALA A 59 -1.68 5.19 -21.90
N ILE A 60 -2.67 4.45 -22.41
CA ILE A 60 -3.15 4.60 -23.79
C ILE A 60 -3.66 6.03 -24.03
N TRP A 61 -4.47 6.56 -23.11
CA TRP A 61 -5.00 7.91 -23.23
C TRP A 61 -3.89 8.97 -23.28
N HIS A 62 -2.93 8.90 -22.35
CA HIS A 62 -1.80 9.84 -22.30
C HIS A 62 -0.88 9.74 -23.51
N TRP A 63 -0.76 8.55 -24.13
CA TRP A 63 -0.01 8.38 -25.37
C TRP A 63 -0.71 9.02 -26.56
N VAL A 64 -2.04 8.83 -26.69
CA VAL A 64 -2.82 9.38 -27.80
C VAL A 64 -2.95 10.90 -27.69
N TYR A 65 -3.26 11.41 -26.50
CA TYR A 65 -3.48 12.83 -26.22
C TYR A 65 -2.25 13.46 -25.56
N TRP A 66 -1.10 13.36 -26.21
CA TRP A 66 0.17 13.84 -25.67
C TRP A 66 0.32 15.38 -25.76
N ASP A 67 -0.26 16.03 -26.77
CA ASP A 67 -0.10 17.47 -27.03
C ASP A 67 -1.12 18.32 -26.25
N LEU A 68 -0.98 18.34 -24.93
CA LEU A 68 -1.80 19.17 -24.05
C LEU A 68 -1.10 20.51 -23.78
N GLU A 69 -1.88 21.59 -23.71
CA GLU A 69 -1.38 22.94 -23.35
C GLU A 69 -0.68 22.95 -21.99
N LEU A 70 -1.08 22.06 -21.07
CA LEU A 70 -0.44 21.86 -19.76
C LEU A 70 1.08 21.60 -19.85
N PHE A 71 1.55 20.96 -20.91
CA PHE A 71 2.95 20.59 -21.08
C PHE A 71 3.78 21.66 -21.81
N ARG A 72 3.20 22.81 -22.14
CA ARG A 72 3.87 23.89 -22.89
C ARG A 72 4.15 25.10 -21.99
N ASP A 73 5.27 25.79 -22.23
CA ASP A 73 5.53 27.10 -21.62
C ASP A 73 4.58 28.14 -22.25
N PRO A 74 3.73 28.83 -21.47
CA PRO A 74 2.79 29.82 -21.99
C PRO A 74 3.44 30.98 -22.75
N ARG A 75 4.76 31.22 -22.56
CA ARG A 75 5.49 32.33 -23.18
C ARG A 75 6.08 31.95 -24.55
N THR A 76 6.46 30.68 -24.73
CA THR A 76 7.20 30.22 -25.92
C THR A 76 6.42 29.21 -26.75
N GLY A 77 5.43 28.53 -26.15
CA GLY A 77 4.68 27.44 -26.78
C GLY A 77 5.45 26.11 -26.85
N GLU A 78 6.70 26.08 -26.37
CA GLU A 78 7.57 24.89 -26.37
C GLU A 78 7.28 23.97 -25.17
N PRO A 79 7.52 22.66 -25.29
CA PRO A 79 7.38 21.74 -24.16
C PRO A 79 8.30 22.10 -22.98
N ALA A 80 7.74 22.24 -21.78
CA ALA A 80 8.50 22.62 -20.60
C ALA A 80 7.90 22.00 -19.31
N LEU A 81 8.78 21.64 -18.38
CA LEU A 81 8.42 21.14 -17.05
C LEU A 81 9.18 21.93 -15.98
N ASP A 82 8.44 22.56 -15.06
CA ASP A 82 9.00 23.25 -13.90
C ASP A 82 9.39 22.22 -12.81
N LEU A 83 10.55 21.58 -13.01
CA LEU A 83 11.02 20.49 -12.15
C LEU A 83 11.14 20.87 -10.66
N PRO A 84 11.63 22.06 -10.27
CA PRO A 84 11.63 22.46 -8.86
C PRO A 84 10.23 22.48 -8.23
N LYS A 85 9.23 22.99 -8.94
CA LYS A 85 7.84 22.98 -8.45
C LYS A 85 7.27 21.56 -8.41
N ILE A 86 7.53 20.75 -9.43
CA ILE A 86 7.14 19.34 -9.49
C ILE A 86 7.71 18.58 -8.28
N PHE A 87 8.98 18.78 -7.95
CA PHE A 87 9.60 18.16 -6.78
C PHE A 87 8.88 18.56 -5.49
N GLY A 88 8.59 19.85 -5.30
CA GLY A 88 7.85 20.33 -4.12
C GLY A 88 6.47 19.68 -3.96
N ILE A 89 5.72 19.54 -5.05
CA ILE A 89 4.40 18.88 -5.05
C ILE A 89 4.53 17.42 -4.63
N HIS A 90 5.44 16.67 -5.25
CA HIS A 90 5.62 15.24 -4.94
C HIS A 90 6.15 15.02 -3.52
N LEU A 91 7.08 15.85 -3.06
CA LEU A 91 7.60 15.78 -1.68
C LEU A 91 6.51 16.06 -0.66
N PHE A 92 5.67 17.07 -0.89
CA PHE A 92 4.55 17.37 0.00
C PHE A 92 3.55 16.21 0.08
N LEU A 93 3.12 15.65 -1.05
CA LEU A 93 2.22 14.50 -1.08
C LEU A 93 2.85 13.26 -0.41
N SER A 94 4.15 13.04 -0.62
CA SER A 94 4.89 11.95 0.03
C SER A 94 4.94 12.13 1.54
N GLY A 95 5.12 13.38 2.01
CA GLY A 95 5.06 13.73 3.43
C GLY A 95 3.67 13.46 4.04
N LEU A 96 2.59 13.86 3.35
CA LEU A 96 1.22 13.57 3.79
C LEU A 96 0.94 12.07 3.88
N LEU A 97 1.34 11.30 2.87
CA LEU A 97 1.17 9.84 2.87
C LEU A 97 1.99 9.18 3.99
N CYS A 98 3.24 9.59 4.18
CA CYS A 98 4.12 9.08 5.22
C CYS A 98 3.55 9.37 6.62
N PHE A 99 3.14 10.62 6.87
CA PHE A 99 2.51 11.00 8.13
C PHE A 99 1.22 10.22 8.38
N GLY A 100 0.32 10.17 7.40
CA GLY A 100 -0.95 9.46 7.53
C GLY A 100 -0.77 7.96 7.78
N PHE A 101 0.17 7.31 7.08
CA PHE A 101 0.48 5.91 7.29
C PHE A 101 0.95 5.65 8.74
N GLY A 102 1.87 6.46 9.26
CA GLY A 102 2.33 6.34 10.64
C GLY A 102 1.23 6.65 11.67
N ALA A 103 0.55 7.78 11.51
CA ALA A 103 -0.41 8.31 12.48
C ALA A 103 -1.71 7.50 12.56
N PHE A 104 -2.14 6.86 11.46
CA PHE A 104 -3.42 6.17 11.38
C PHE A 104 -3.30 4.66 11.16
N HIS A 105 -2.54 4.22 10.16
CA HIS A 105 -2.44 2.79 9.82
C HIS A 105 -1.65 2.02 10.87
N VAL A 106 -0.43 2.47 11.18
CA VAL A 106 0.49 1.78 12.10
C VAL A 106 0.00 1.83 13.55
N THR A 107 -0.51 2.98 13.98
CA THR A 107 -1.05 3.17 15.35
C THR A 107 -2.36 2.44 15.60
N GLY A 108 -3.01 1.91 14.55
CA GLY A 108 -4.34 1.33 14.63
C GLY A 108 -5.47 2.35 14.90
N LEU A 109 -5.18 3.66 14.89
CA LEU A 109 -6.19 4.69 15.10
C LEU A 109 -7.25 4.68 13.99
N PHE A 110 -6.81 4.44 12.75
CA PHE A 110 -7.69 4.21 11.60
C PHE A 110 -6.99 3.26 10.62
N GLY A 111 -6.74 2.05 11.08
CA GLY A 111 -6.12 0.97 10.32
C GLY A 111 -5.89 -0.27 11.18
N PRO A 112 -5.35 -1.35 10.60
CA PRO A 112 -5.18 -2.62 11.30
C PRO A 112 -3.96 -2.65 12.24
N GLY A 113 -3.02 -1.70 12.13
CA GLY A 113 -1.71 -1.80 12.74
C GLY A 113 -0.73 -2.59 11.86
N ILE A 114 0.27 -3.20 12.50
CA ILE A 114 1.33 -3.98 11.82
C ILE A 114 1.59 -5.30 12.54
N TRP A 115 2.26 -6.23 11.87
CA TRP A 115 2.69 -7.48 12.49
C TRP A 115 3.74 -7.25 13.58
N VAL A 116 3.49 -7.79 14.77
CA VAL A 116 4.41 -7.84 15.90
C VAL A 116 4.52 -9.27 16.41
N SER A 117 5.61 -9.59 17.11
CA SER A 117 5.80 -10.89 17.76
C SER A 117 6.59 -10.73 19.05
N ASP A 118 6.54 -11.76 19.90
CA ASP A 118 7.50 -11.95 20.97
C ASP A 118 8.93 -12.17 20.42
N ALA A 119 9.92 -12.08 21.32
CA ALA A 119 11.34 -12.19 20.98
C ALA A 119 11.74 -13.54 20.34
N TYR A 120 10.92 -14.58 20.49
CA TYR A 120 11.18 -15.92 19.95
C TYR A 120 10.34 -16.25 18.72
N GLY A 121 9.49 -15.34 18.25
CA GLY A 121 8.71 -15.54 17.02
C GLY A 121 7.59 -16.59 17.14
N ILE A 122 7.05 -16.80 18.35
CA ILE A 122 6.08 -17.88 18.65
C ILE A 122 4.64 -17.37 18.57
N THR A 123 4.36 -16.16 19.06
CA THR A 123 3.01 -15.60 19.21
C THR A 123 2.82 -14.36 18.35
N GLY A 124 3.25 -14.44 17.09
CA GLY A 124 3.12 -13.35 16.13
C GLY A 124 1.67 -13.05 15.75
N LYS A 125 1.30 -11.77 15.70
CA LYS A 125 -0.03 -11.30 15.29
C LYS A 125 0.02 -9.83 14.85
N VAL A 126 -1.00 -9.38 14.14
CA VAL A 126 -1.18 -7.96 13.81
C VAL A 126 -1.68 -7.21 15.04
N GLN A 127 -1.06 -6.07 15.38
CA GLN A 127 -1.48 -5.21 16.49
C GLN A 127 -1.26 -3.72 16.16
N PRO A 128 -2.06 -2.82 16.79
CA PRO A 128 -1.75 -1.39 16.87
C PRO A 128 -0.39 -1.15 17.55
N VAL A 129 0.42 -0.23 17.01
CA VAL A 129 1.74 0.12 17.58
C VAL A 129 1.83 1.62 17.88
N ALA A 130 1.98 1.96 19.15
CA ALA A 130 2.20 3.34 19.58
C ALA A 130 3.64 3.79 19.27
N PRO A 131 3.86 5.06 18.89
CA PRO A 131 5.20 5.59 18.71
C PRO A 131 5.91 5.73 20.06
N ALA A 132 7.20 5.38 20.10
CA ALA A 132 8.09 5.68 21.21
C ALA A 132 8.90 6.94 20.87
N TRP A 133 8.82 7.96 21.72
CA TRP A 133 9.55 9.23 21.56
C TRP A 133 10.77 9.34 22.50
N GLY A 134 11.06 8.26 23.24
CA GLY A 134 12.24 8.15 24.08
C GLY A 134 13.49 7.77 23.29
N ALA A 135 14.63 7.74 23.98
CA ALA A 135 15.91 7.27 23.47
C ALA A 135 16.03 5.74 23.52
#